data_AF-A0A1Y4UB73-F1
#
_entry.id   AF-A0A1Y4UB73-F1
#
_cell.length_a   1.000
_cell.length_b   1.000
_cell.length_c   1.000
_cell.angle_alpha   90.00
_cell.angle_beta   90.00
_cell.angle_gamma   90.00
#
_symmetry.space_group_name_H-M   'P 1'
#
loop_
_entity.id
_entity.type
_entity.pdbx_description
1 polymer ?
#
loop_
_entity_poly.entity_id
_entity_poly.type
_entity_poly.pdbx_seq_one_letter_code
_entity_poly.pdbx_strand_id
1 'polypeptide(L)'
;MLKEEKKFDQLGQKLFMQGTLQEFEKKNGPIKGRMAITEGKIPPEMLNKLQPELMKNPKWKVVEGSFDFSNYTIGMVVGLNPIKPLSEGWLVPQLGHPGVQPDKHWQEFFMEKVMNSIDENGHIDLPLFTWISDKNDLMKSAKDM
;
A
#
# COMPACT_ATOMS: atom_id res chain seq x y z
N MET A 1 9.34 9.03 0.41
CA MET A 1 8.51 9.71 1.43
C MET A 1 7.32 8.81 1.73
N LEU A 2 7.04 8.59 3.02
CA LEU A 2 5.91 7.75 3.43
C LEU A 2 4.65 8.60 3.53
N LYS A 3 3.56 8.18 2.87
CA LYS A 3 2.25 8.81 3.06
C LYS A 3 1.72 8.49 4.45
N GLU A 4 0.96 9.42 5.03
CA GLU A 4 0.38 9.28 6.37
C GLU A 4 1.44 9.00 7.47
N GLU A 5 2.68 9.46 7.29
CA GLU A 5 3.82 9.21 8.19
C GLU A 5 3.48 9.47 9.67
N LYS A 6 2.77 10.57 9.97
CA LYS A 6 2.35 10.87 11.34
C LYS A 6 1.47 9.78 11.96
N LYS A 7 0.50 9.24 11.21
CA LYS A 7 -0.37 8.16 11.70
C LYS A 7 0.39 6.84 11.79
N PHE A 8 1.28 6.59 10.82
CA PHE A 8 2.17 5.44 10.84
C PHE A 8 3.01 5.42 12.12
N ASP A 9 3.67 6.54 12.43
CA ASP A 9 4.54 6.67 13.59
C ASP A 9 3.77 6.54 14.90
N GLN A 10 2.58 7.14 14.99
CA GLN A 10 1.69 6.98 16.15
C GLN A 10 1.31 5.52 16.40
N LEU A 11 0.89 4.81 15.36
CA LEU A 11 0.57 3.39 15.47
C LEU A 11 1.82 2.57 15.81
N GLY A 12 2.96 2.88 15.20
CA GLY A 12 4.23 2.24 15.48
C GLY A 12 4.65 2.39 16.95
N GLN A 13 4.53 3.59 17.51
CA GLN A 13 4.80 3.83 18.93
C GLN A 13 3.88 3.01 19.83
N LYS A 14 2.58 2.96 19.53
CA LYS A 14 1.62 2.13 20.28
C LYS A 14 2.01 0.65 20.23
N LEU A 15 2.26 0.11 19.05
CA LEU A 15 2.63 -1.30 18.86
C LEU A 15 3.97 -1.64 19.52
N PHE A 16 4.90 -0.69 19.55
CA PHE A 16 6.15 -0.81 20.30
C PHE A 16 5.89 -0.82 21.82
N MET A 17 5.08 0.09 22.35
CA MET A 17 4.73 0.09 23.77
C MET A 17 4.01 -1.21 24.20
N GLN A 18 3.27 -1.83 23.28
CA GLN A 18 2.58 -3.11 23.48
C GLN A 18 3.48 -4.34 23.30
N GLY A 19 4.75 -4.18 22.90
CA GLY A 19 5.67 -5.29 22.65
C GLY A 19 5.51 -5.97 21.29
N THR A 20 4.52 -5.58 20.48
CA THR A 20 4.18 -6.26 19.22
C THR A 20 5.30 -6.12 18.18
N LEU A 21 5.88 -4.92 18.04
CA LEU A 21 6.99 -4.71 17.11
C LEU A 21 8.26 -5.44 17.58
N GLN A 22 8.54 -5.45 18.89
CA GLN A 22 9.69 -6.15 19.43
C GLN A 22 9.58 -7.66 19.24
N GLU A 23 8.40 -8.24 19.43
CA GLU A 23 8.16 -9.65 19.14
C GLU A 23 8.29 -9.97 17.66
N PHE A 24 7.77 -9.10 16.79
CA PHE A 24 7.92 -9.22 15.35
C PHE A 24 9.40 -9.21 14.95
N GLU A 25 10.19 -8.26 15.44
CA GLU A 25 11.63 -8.16 15.12
C GLU A 25 12.43 -9.35 15.68
N LYS A 26 12.10 -9.82 16.88
CA LYS A 26 12.75 -11.00 17.47
C LYS A 26 12.56 -12.26 16.62
N LYS A 27 11.40 -12.42 15.97
CA LYS A 27 11.08 -13.59 15.14
C LYS A 27 11.57 -13.43 13.71
N ASN A 28 11.42 -12.24 13.14
CA ASN A 28 11.55 -11.99 11.70
C ASN A 28 12.82 -11.20 11.33
N GLY A 29 13.64 -10.78 12.30
CA GLY A 29 14.76 -9.87 12.09
C GLY A 29 14.34 -8.40 12.14
N PRO A 30 15.31 -7.46 12.11
CA PRO A 30 15.03 -6.04 12.23
C PRO A 30 14.12 -5.54 11.11
N ILE A 31 13.29 -4.54 11.42
CA ILE A 31 12.50 -3.83 10.41
C ILE A 31 13.45 -3.03 9.51
N LYS A 32 13.35 -3.25 8.21
CA LYS A 32 14.19 -2.62 7.18
C LYS A 32 13.43 -1.72 6.22
N GLY A 33 12.09 -1.77 6.24
CA GLY A 33 11.27 -0.93 5.39
C GLY A 33 9.89 -0.71 5.98
N ARG A 34 9.26 0.37 5.54
CA ARG A 34 7.88 0.73 5.88
C ARG A 34 7.10 1.00 4.61
N MET A 35 5.87 0.51 4.56
CA MET A 35 4.94 0.79 3.46
C MET A 35 3.60 1.29 4.00
N ALA A 36 3.11 2.38 3.43
CA ALA A 36 1.77 2.89 3.71
C ALA A 36 0.91 2.79 2.46
N ILE A 37 -0.24 2.12 2.58
CA ILE A 37 -1.26 2.02 1.54
C ILE A 37 -2.40 2.97 1.90
N THR A 38 -2.70 3.90 1.01
CA THR A 38 -3.76 4.90 1.19
C THR A 38 -4.72 4.89 0.01
N GLU A 39 -5.82 5.61 0.14
CA GLU A 39 -6.64 5.95 -1.01
C GLU A 39 -5.82 6.82 -1.99
N GLY A 40 -6.00 6.54 -3.28
CA GLY A 40 -5.25 7.17 -4.36
C GLY A 40 -6.13 7.89 -5.38
N LYS A 41 -5.51 8.34 -6.46
CA LYS A 41 -6.20 8.92 -7.63
C LYS A 41 -5.62 8.36 -8.92
N ILE A 42 -6.47 8.21 -9.94
CA ILE A 42 -6.00 7.84 -11.27
C ILE A 42 -5.28 9.05 -11.88
N PRO A 43 -4.00 8.93 -12.28
CA PRO A 43 -3.32 10.01 -12.98
C PRO A 43 -4.02 10.32 -14.32
N PRO A 44 -4.08 11.59 -14.76
CA PRO A 44 -4.75 11.96 -16.01
C PRO A 44 -4.28 11.14 -17.23
N GLU A 45 -3.00 10.82 -17.31
CA GLU A 45 -2.38 10.02 -18.38
C GLU A 45 -2.83 8.55 -18.40
N MET A 46 -3.33 8.05 -17.27
CA MET A 46 -3.84 6.68 -17.14
C MET A 46 -5.36 6.59 -17.35
N LEU A 47 -6.09 7.69 -17.22
CA LEU A 47 -7.56 7.69 -17.27
C LEU A 47 -8.09 7.13 -18.59
N ASN A 48 -7.56 7.59 -19.73
CA ASN A 48 -7.98 7.13 -21.06
C ASN A 48 -7.68 5.63 -21.27
N LYS A 49 -6.58 5.13 -20.71
CA LYS A 49 -6.20 3.71 -20.82
C LYS A 49 -7.10 2.82 -19.99
N LEU A 50 -7.52 3.28 -18.82
CA LEU A 50 -8.33 2.51 -17.87
C LEU A 50 -9.83 2.63 -18.13
N GLN A 51 -10.29 3.67 -18.83
CA GLN A 51 -11.71 3.95 -19.07
C GLN A 51 -12.53 2.73 -19.52
N PRO A 52 -12.07 1.91 -20.50
CA PRO A 52 -12.83 0.73 -20.93
C PRO A 52 -13.06 -0.29 -19.80
N GLU A 53 -12.06 -0.50 -18.94
CA GLU A 53 -12.17 -1.44 -17.81
C GLU A 53 -12.99 -0.84 -16.66
N LEU A 54 -12.86 0.46 -16.39
CA LEU A 54 -13.70 1.14 -15.39
C LEU A 54 -15.18 1.09 -15.75
N MET A 55 -15.53 1.22 -17.04
CA MET A 55 -16.93 1.12 -17.49
C MET A 55 -17.52 -0.28 -17.33
N LYS A 56 -16.70 -1.34 -17.47
CA LYS A 56 -17.13 -2.74 -17.28
C LYS A 56 -17.29 -3.12 -15.81
N ASN A 57 -16.61 -2.41 -14.91
CA ASN A 57 -16.58 -2.72 -13.48
C ASN A 57 -17.05 -1.48 -12.71
N PRO A 58 -18.36 -1.27 -12.47
CA PRO A 58 -18.87 -0.01 -11.91
C PRO A 58 -18.47 0.23 -10.45
N LYS A 59 -18.00 -0.80 -9.74
CA LYS A 59 -17.47 -0.72 -8.39
C LYS A 59 -15.96 -0.92 -8.41
N TRP A 60 -15.22 0.15 -8.18
CA TRP A 60 -13.76 0.13 -8.11
C TRP A 60 -13.25 1.13 -7.07
N LYS A 61 -12.01 0.95 -6.65
CA LYS A 61 -11.28 1.87 -5.80
C LYS A 61 -9.85 2.04 -6.29
N VAL A 62 -9.29 3.24 -6.08
CA VAL A 62 -7.89 3.51 -6.35
C VAL A 62 -7.14 3.46 -5.04
N VAL A 63 -6.05 2.73 -5.03
CA VAL A 63 -5.15 2.66 -3.88
C VAL A 63 -3.72 2.95 -4.31
N GLU A 64 -2.97 3.55 -3.41
CA GLU A 64 -1.57 3.91 -3.62
C GLU A 64 -0.71 3.44 -2.46
N GLY A 65 0.39 2.77 -2.77
CA GLY A 65 1.43 2.37 -1.82
C GLY A 65 2.62 3.33 -1.88
N SER A 66 3.08 3.80 -0.74
CA SER A 66 4.33 4.56 -0.59
C SER A 66 5.30 3.78 0.28
N PHE A 67 6.59 3.87 -0.03
CA PHE A 67 7.66 3.26 0.76
C PHE A 67 8.55 4.34 1.36
N ASP A 68 9.11 4.09 2.54
CA ASP A 68 10.03 5.02 3.20
C ASP A 68 11.39 5.11 2.49
N PHE A 69 11.79 4.07 1.75
CA PHE A 69 13.01 4.04 0.93
C PHE A 69 12.80 4.46 -0.53
N SER A 70 11.57 4.82 -0.95
CA SER A 70 11.28 5.24 -2.32
C SER A 70 10.64 6.64 -2.37
N ASN A 71 10.91 7.35 -3.46
CA ASN A 71 10.23 8.61 -3.78
C ASN A 71 9.10 8.44 -4.79
N TYR A 72 8.66 7.21 -5.05
CA TYR A 72 7.51 6.92 -5.87
C TYR A 72 6.36 6.41 -5.01
N THR A 73 5.13 6.62 -5.45
CA THR A 73 4.00 5.76 -5.10
C THR A 73 3.75 4.74 -6.20
N ILE A 74 3.25 3.59 -5.79
CA ILE A 74 2.73 2.56 -6.69
C ILE A 74 1.21 2.66 -6.59
N GLY A 75 0.55 3.09 -7.66
CA GLY A 75 -0.91 3.19 -7.73
C GLY A 75 -1.52 1.99 -8.47
N MET A 76 -2.71 1.56 -8.07
CA MET A 76 -3.50 0.59 -8.82
C MET A 76 -5.00 0.87 -8.70
N VAL A 77 -5.77 0.40 -9.67
CA VAL A 77 -7.23 0.29 -9.56
C VAL A 77 -7.60 -1.15 -9.23
N VAL A 78 -8.45 -1.32 -8.22
CA VAL A 78 -9.05 -2.61 -7.85
C VAL A 78 -10.55 -2.57 -8.12
N GLY A 79 -11.06 -3.53 -8.86
CA GLY A 79 -12.48 -3.81 -8.96
C GLY A 79 -12.95 -4.47 -7.68
N LEU A 80 -14.14 -4.12 -7.21
CA LEU A 80 -14.69 -4.61 -5.93
C LEU A 80 -15.84 -5.62 -6.13
N ASN A 81 -16.31 -5.80 -7.37
CA ASN A 81 -17.26 -6.84 -7.72
C ASN A 81 -17.16 -7.13 -9.25
N PRO A 82 -16.40 -8.15 -9.68
CA PRO A 82 -15.57 -9.05 -8.86
C PRO A 82 -14.32 -8.37 -8.29
N ILE A 83 -13.77 -8.94 -7.20
CA ILE A 83 -12.51 -8.48 -6.60
C ILE A 83 -11.34 -8.88 -7.51
N LYS A 84 -10.76 -7.91 -8.23
CA LYS A 84 -9.62 -8.14 -9.12
C LYS A 84 -8.85 -6.85 -9.43
N PRO A 85 -7.55 -6.91 -9.74
CA PRO A 85 -6.85 -5.77 -10.30
C PRO A 85 -7.44 -5.38 -11.66
N LEU A 86 -7.65 -4.07 -11.88
CA LEU A 86 -8.09 -3.49 -13.17
C LEU A 86 -6.94 -2.78 -13.90
N SER A 87 -5.74 -2.81 -13.33
CA SER A 87 -4.53 -2.19 -13.87
C SER A 87 -3.30 -2.97 -13.44
N GLU A 88 -2.22 -2.94 -14.24
CA GLU A 88 -0.91 -3.53 -13.91
C GLU A 88 -0.10 -2.72 -12.87
N GLY A 89 -0.69 -1.66 -12.33
CA GLY A 89 -0.03 -0.71 -11.46
C GLY A 89 0.67 0.40 -12.24
N TRP A 90 0.89 1.56 -11.61
CA TRP A 90 1.65 2.67 -12.18
C TRP A 90 2.52 3.34 -11.12
N LEU A 91 3.62 3.94 -11.55
CA LEU A 91 4.53 4.66 -10.66
C LEU A 91 4.32 6.16 -10.79
N VAL A 92 4.10 6.85 -9.66
CA VAL A 92 3.99 8.31 -9.60
C VAL A 92 5.11 8.88 -8.72
N PRO A 93 5.99 9.75 -9.24
CA PRO A 93 6.94 10.48 -8.39
C PRO A 93 6.21 11.32 -7.33
N GLN A 94 6.64 11.23 -6.07
CA GLN A 94 6.09 12.03 -4.96
C GLN A 94 6.74 13.41 -4.85
N LEU A 95 7.94 13.59 -5.42
CA LEU A 95 8.70 14.84 -5.41
C LEU A 95 9.00 15.28 -6.85
N GLY A 96 9.32 16.57 -7.02
CA GLY A 96 9.70 17.15 -8.31
C GLY A 96 11.01 16.62 -8.91
N HIS A 97 11.70 15.70 -8.22
CA HIS A 97 12.83 14.96 -8.76
C HIS A 97 12.61 13.44 -8.58
N PRO A 98 12.88 12.63 -9.60
CA PRO A 98 12.78 11.18 -9.49
C PRO A 98 13.86 10.66 -8.51
N GLY A 99 13.43 9.95 -7.46
CA GLY A 99 14.33 9.18 -6.60
C GLY A 99 14.53 7.76 -7.14
N VAL A 100 14.86 6.82 -6.25
CA VAL A 100 14.95 5.40 -6.61
C VAL A 100 13.55 4.85 -6.89
N GLN A 101 13.33 4.32 -8.09
CA GLN A 101 12.10 3.63 -8.45
C GLN A 101 12.03 2.28 -7.73
N PRO A 102 10.86 1.91 -7.18
CA PRO A 102 10.66 0.57 -6.67
C PRO A 102 10.72 -0.40 -7.86
N ASP A 103 11.50 -1.46 -7.70
CA ASP A 103 11.54 -2.53 -8.68
C ASP A 103 10.21 -3.28 -8.76
N LYS A 104 10.15 -4.27 -9.66
CA LYS A 104 8.94 -5.06 -9.88
C LYS A 104 8.53 -5.86 -8.64
N HIS A 105 9.49 -6.30 -7.83
CA HIS A 105 9.20 -7.08 -6.63
C HIS A 105 8.40 -6.25 -5.61
N TRP A 106 8.73 -4.97 -5.43
CA TRP A 106 7.96 -4.08 -4.55
C TRP A 106 6.58 -3.73 -5.10
N GLN A 107 6.41 -3.69 -6.42
CA GLN A 107 5.09 -3.53 -7.05
C GLN A 107 4.20 -4.75 -6.80
N GLU A 108 4.74 -5.94 -7.02
CA GLU A 108 4.05 -7.21 -6.76
C GLU A 108 3.70 -7.35 -5.27
N PHE A 109 4.63 -7.03 -4.36
CA PHE A 109 4.40 -7.01 -2.92
C PHE A 109 3.24 -6.08 -2.55
N PHE A 110 3.24 -4.85 -3.06
CA PHE A 110 2.15 -3.90 -2.84
C PHE A 110 0.81 -4.44 -3.34
N MET A 111 0.75 -4.95 -4.57
CA MET A 111 -0.49 -5.47 -5.16
C MET A 111 -1.02 -6.66 -4.37
N GLU A 112 -0.16 -7.60 -3.95
CA GLU A 112 -0.54 -8.73 -3.12
C GLU A 112 -1.14 -8.25 -1.78
N LYS A 113 -0.47 -7.30 -1.13
CA LYS A 113 -0.93 -6.70 0.13
C LYS A 113 -2.29 -6.03 0.01
N VAL A 114 -2.54 -5.31 -1.08
CA VAL A 114 -3.86 -4.74 -1.37
C VAL A 114 -4.88 -5.85 -1.53
N MET A 115 -4.64 -6.82 -2.42
CA MET A 115 -5.64 -7.83 -2.75
C MET A 115 -6.00 -8.71 -1.54
N ASN A 116 -5.04 -9.04 -0.68
CA ASN A 116 -5.25 -9.82 0.54
C ASN A 116 -5.96 -9.03 1.66
N SER A 117 -6.05 -7.71 1.54
CA SER A 117 -6.69 -6.84 2.54
C SER A 117 -8.15 -6.52 2.25
N ILE A 118 -8.66 -6.94 1.09
CA ILE A 118 -10.05 -6.71 0.68
C ILE A 118 -10.91 -7.86 1.16
N ASP A 119 -11.97 -7.56 1.89
CA ASP A 119 -12.92 -8.57 2.36
C ASP A 119 -13.86 -9.05 1.24
N GLU A 120 -14.68 -10.06 1.53
CA GLU A 120 -15.65 -10.64 0.60
C GLU A 120 -16.69 -9.63 0.06
N ASN A 121 -16.89 -8.51 0.76
CA ASN A 121 -17.82 -7.44 0.39
C ASN A 121 -17.14 -6.34 -0.44
N GLY A 122 -15.84 -6.46 -0.73
CA GLY A 122 -15.07 -5.45 -1.44
C GLY A 122 -14.68 -4.27 -0.54
N HIS A 123 -14.71 -4.43 0.78
CA HIS A 123 -14.30 -3.39 1.72
C HIS A 123 -12.81 -3.51 2.07
N ILE A 124 -12.14 -2.36 2.25
CA ILE A 124 -10.72 -2.26 2.59
C ILE A 124 -10.53 -1.16 3.65
N ASP A 125 -9.84 -1.52 4.74
CA ASP A 125 -9.62 -0.67 5.90
C ASP A 125 -8.38 0.24 5.75
N LEU A 126 -8.47 1.20 4.82
CA LEU A 126 -7.41 2.18 4.59
C LEU A 126 -7.37 3.26 5.69
N PRO A 127 -6.19 3.82 6.01
CA PRO A 127 -4.88 3.40 5.53
C PRO A 127 -4.39 2.09 6.15
N LEU A 128 -3.58 1.35 5.39
CA LEU A 128 -2.84 0.18 5.89
C LEU A 128 -1.37 0.56 6.05
N PHE A 129 -0.76 0.07 7.12
CA PHE A 129 0.62 0.33 7.52
C PHE A 129 1.35 -0.99 7.67
N THR A 130 2.49 -1.11 6.99
CA THR A 130 3.25 -2.36 6.94
C THR A 130 4.69 -2.10 7.38
N TRP A 131 5.14 -2.87 8.37
CA TRP A 131 6.55 -2.97 8.78
C TRP A 131 7.16 -4.22 8.14
N ILE A 132 8.29 -4.05 7.45
CA ILE A 132 8.88 -5.08 6.58
C ILE A 132 10.25 -5.49 7.13
N SER A 133 10.49 -6.79 7.28
CA SER A 133 11.82 -7.35 7.55
C SER A 133 12.28 -8.24 6.39
N ASP A 134 13.48 -8.82 6.47
CA ASP A 134 13.98 -9.77 5.46
C ASP A 134 13.14 -11.06 5.37
N LYS A 135 12.43 -11.41 6.45
CA LYS A 135 11.74 -12.72 6.57
C LYS A 135 10.23 -12.62 6.43
N ASN A 136 9.64 -11.48 6.82
CA ASN A 136 8.20 -11.32 6.86
C ASN A 136 7.82 -9.83 6.94
N ASP A 137 6.52 -9.57 6.94
CA ASP A 137 5.95 -8.27 7.19
C ASP A 137 4.82 -8.34 8.22
N LEU A 138 4.57 -7.20 8.87
CA LEU A 138 3.44 -7.00 9.77
C LEU A 138 2.58 -5.88 9.20
N MET A 139 1.35 -6.19 8.81
CA MET A 139 0.38 -5.20 8.37
C MET A 139 -0.65 -4.90 9.47
N LYS A 140 -0.97 -3.61 9.62
CA LYS A 140 -2.01 -3.08 10.49
C LYS A 140 -2.82 -2.01 9.78
N SER A 141 -4.02 -1.76 10.26
CA SER A 141 -4.91 -0.72 9.73
C SER A 141 -5.05 0.42 10.72
N ALA A 142 -5.70 1.51 10.31
CA ALA A 142 -6.08 2.57 11.24
C ALA A 142 -7.02 2.10 12.37
N LYS A 143 -7.70 0.95 12.23
CA LYS A 143 -8.52 0.37 13.32
C LYS A 143 -7.68 -0.17 14.48
N ASP A 144 -6.38 -0.41 14.26
CA ASP A 144 -5.44 -0.86 15.29
C ASP A 144 -4.87 0.31 16.12
N MET A 145 -5.17 1.58 15.75
CA MET A 145 -4.77 2.79 16.50
C MET A 145 -5.40 2.87 17.88
#